data_AF-A0AAF0DXA2-F1
#
_entry.id   AF-A0AAF0DXA2-F1
#
_cell.length_a   1.000
_cell.length_b   1.000
_cell.length_c   1.000
_cell.angle_alpha   90.00
_cell.angle_beta   90.00
_cell.angle_gamma   90.00
#
_symmetry.space_group_name_H-M   'P 1'
#
loop_
_entity.id
_entity.type
_entity.pdbx_description
1 polymer ?
#
loop_
_entity_poly.entity_id
_entity_poly.type
_entity_poly.pdbx_seq_one_letter_code
_entity_poly.pdbx_strand_id
1 'polypeptide(L)'
;MAPSTQAGAAGADAEAKRDGRAAREAPERASPASRQAKRRKVASADGDADASEAPAEAPGAKAEGAAIDGSAASIDTEFNVRRMLTQEPPRREKPAVIEERTGLIQFRVVTNDGQPESEVILTGLKNIFMRQLPKMPREYITRLVLDRNHWSMAIVKRGLQVVGGITYRPFPHREFAEIVFCAIASTEQVKGYGSHLMNHLKDHVKAVSPVRHFLTYADNYAIGYFKKQGFTKEITLPRSVWVGYIKDYEGGTLMQCTMVPRVRYLDVQEFLAAQKRHIQARIRSFSRSHIVYPGLPIFKKRNASTAAASDRVELIVQPNEVPGLRETGWTPEMDELSRRSKRGPHFTAMRHILVELNGHASAWPFLAPVNANDVPDYYTVITNPMDLSTMETKLENNQYETVDDMVKDAQLVFDNCKLYNPASSPYAKCAVKLEKFLYDRLPQWKQAAGLPA
;
A
#
# COMPACT_ATOMS: atom_id res chain seq x y z
N MET A 1 61.58 -44.23 29.03
CA MET A 1 62.24 -44.87 27.88
C MET A 1 61.50 -44.43 26.62
N ALA A 2 62.21 -43.97 25.60
CA ALA A 2 61.68 -43.70 24.25
C ALA A 2 62.14 -44.85 23.30
N PRO A 3 61.85 -44.89 21.98
CA PRO A 3 61.09 -43.94 21.14
C PRO A 3 60.17 -44.60 20.07
N SER A 4 59.77 -43.81 19.05
CA SER A 4 59.39 -44.20 17.66
C SER A 4 57.99 -44.82 17.44
N THR A 5 57.28 -44.67 16.30
CA THR A 5 57.58 -44.22 14.90
C THR A 5 56.47 -43.27 14.36
N GLN A 6 56.74 -42.26 13.48
CA GLN A 6 56.66 -42.25 11.98
C GLN A 6 55.35 -42.85 11.38
N ALA A 7 54.70 -42.35 10.31
CA ALA A 7 54.85 -41.21 9.36
C ALA A 7 53.43 -40.89 8.75
N GLY A 8 53.15 -40.06 7.71
CA GLY A 8 53.92 -39.13 6.85
C GLY A 8 53.32 -38.98 5.42
N ALA A 9 53.36 -37.75 4.83
CA ALA A 9 53.01 -37.36 3.43
C ALA A 9 51.52 -37.47 2.99
N ALA A 10 50.87 -36.59 2.20
CA ALA A 10 51.23 -35.58 1.17
C ALA A 10 51.11 -36.05 -0.30
N GLY A 11 50.58 -35.18 -1.19
CA GLY A 11 50.34 -35.38 -2.64
C GLY A 11 48.84 -35.27 -2.98
N ALA A 12 48.27 -34.40 -3.85
CA ALA A 12 48.69 -33.51 -4.96
C ALA A 12 48.15 -33.96 -6.34
N ASP A 13 47.78 -32.96 -7.15
CA ASP A 13 47.47 -32.94 -8.60
C ASP A 13 46.25 -33.68 -9.20
N ALA A 14 45.46 -32.92 -9.97
CA ALA A 14 45.46 -33.01 -11.46
C ALA A 14 44.64 -31.88 -12.14
N GLU A 15 45.20 -31.24 -13.16
CA GLU A 15 44.49 -30.36 -14.12
C GLU A 15 43.76 -31.17 -15.21
N ALA A 16 42.67 -30.61 -15.78
CA ALA A 16 42.34 -30.77 -17.21
C ALA A 16 41.40 -29.66 -17.73
N LYS A 17 41.73 -29.08 -18.90
CA LYS A 17 40.92 -28.09 -19.65
C LYS A 17 39.95 -28.79 -20.61
N ARG A 18 38.78 -28.17 -20.92
CA ARG A 18 38.44 -27.71 -22.30
C ARG A 18 37.08 -26.98 -22.42
N ASP A 19 37.00 -26.24 -23.52
CA ASP A 19 36.03 -25.22 -23.94
C ASP A 19 34.55 -25.61 -24.05
N GLY A 20 33.68 -24.58 -24.01
CA GLY A 20 32.23 -24.69 -24.24
C GLY A 20 31.51 -23.34 -24.34
N ARG A 21 31.80 -22.56 -25.40
CA ARG A 21 31.24 -21.21 -25.62
C ARG A 21 29.80 -21.27 -26.15
N ALA A 22 28.82 -20.79 -25.37
CA ALA A 22 27.46 -20.50 -25.84
C ALA A 22 26.94 -19.18 -25.23
N ALA A 23 26.20 -18.40 -26.02
CA ALA A 23 25.90 -16.99 -25.72
C ALA A 23 24.84 -16.80 -24.62
N ARG A 24 24.99 -15.73 -23.84
CA ARG A 24 23.89 -15.06 -23.14
C ARG A 24 23.69 -13.69 -23.77
N GLU A 25 22.59 -13.52 -24.49
CA GLU A 25 22.13 -12.19 -24.91
C GLU A 25 21.66 -11.42 -23.66
N ALA A 26 22.12 -10.18 -23.54
CA ALA A 26 21.63 -9.24 -22.52
C ALA A 26 20.52 -8.38 -23.14
N PRO A 27 19.39 -8.14 -22.45
CA PRO A 27 18.36 -7.25 -22.95
C PRO A 27 18.85 -5.79 -22.92
N GLU A 28 18.65 -5.11 -24.04
CA GLU A 28 19.15 -3.76 -24.32
C GLU A 28 18.50 -2.68 -23.43
N ARG A 29 19.29 -1.73 -22.94
CA ARG A 29 18.78 -0.59 -22.14
C ARG A 29 18.19 0.49 -23.06
N ALA A 30 16.86 0.51 -23.17
CA ALA A 30 16.16 1.66 -23.77
C ALA A 30 16.17 2.88 -22.84
N SER A 31 16.68 4.02 -23.33
CA SER A 31 16.66 5.31 -22.63
C SER A 31 15.27 5.98 -22.68
N PRO A 32 14.88 6.79 -21.68
CA PRO A 32 13.50 7.28 -21.55
C PRO A 32 13.18 8.46 -22.49
N ALA A 33 12.34 8.22 -23.49
CA ALA A 33 11.75 9.27 -24.31
C ALA A 33 10.67 10.07 -23.56
N SER A 34 10.49 11.33 -23.97
CA SER A 34 9.68 12.35 -23.29
C SER A 34 8.17 12.06 -23.25
N ARG A 35 7.57 12.18 -22.06
CA ARG A 35 6.10 12.15 -21.88
C ARG A 35 5.49 13.52 -22.16
N GLN A 36 5.07 13.77 -23.40
CA GLN A 36 4.11 14.84 -23.70
C GLN A 36 2.66 14.35 -23.49
N ALA A 37 1.86 15.14 -22.75
CA ALA A 37 0.48 14.79 -22.44
C ALA A 37 -0.48 15.14 -23.59
N LYS A 38 -0.94 14.13 -24.34
CA LYS A 38 -2.03 14.29 -25.32
C LYS A 38 -3.39 14.46 -24.61
N ARG A 39 -3.80 15.72 -24.41
CA ARG A 39 -5.21 16.06 -24.13
C ARG A 39 -6.07 15.69 -25.36
N ARG A 40 -7.06 14.80 -25.17
CA ARG A 40 -8.09 14.54 -26.18
C ARG A 40 -8.97 15.78 -26.35
N LYS A 41 -8.97 16.35 -27.55
CA LYS A 41 -9.94 17.35 -28.01
C LYS A 41 -11.12 16.58 -28.61
N VAL A 42 -12.33 16.80 -28.10
CA VAL A 42 -13.56 16.25 -28.72
C VAL A 42 -13.95 17.22 -29.84
N ALA A 43 -14.18 16.68 -31.04
CA ALA A 43 -14.65 17.45 -32.19
C ALA A 43 -16.18 17.34 -32.30
N SER A 44 -16.80 18.42 -32.75
CA SER A 44 -18.21 18.55 -33.06
C SER A 44 -18.54 18.06 -34.47
N ALA A 45 -19.73 17.48 -34.65
CA ALA A 45 -20.45 17.41 -35.93
C ALA A 45 -21.95 17.19 -35.66
N ASP A 46 -22.71 18.27 -35.85
CA ASP A 46 -24.02 18.42 -36.52
C ASP A 46 -25.15 17.36 -36.38
N GLY A 47 -26.38 17.87 -36.20
CA GLY A 47 -27.65 17.13 -36.21
C GLY A 47 -28.80 18.02 -35.72
N ASP A 48 -29.72 18.38 -36.62
CA ASP A 48 -30.70 19.46 -36.46
C ASP A 48 -31.92 19.18 -35.55
N ALA A 49 -32.45 20.30 -35.03
CA ALA A 49 -33.84 20.69 -34.74
C ALA A 49 -34.91 19.67 -34.27
N ASP A 50 -35.64 20.04 -33.19
CA ASP A 50 -37.06 20.41 -33.35
C ASP A 50 -37.59 21.42 -32.28
N ALA A 51 -38.56 22.22 -32.73
CA ALA A 51 -39.58 23.12 -32.14
C ALA A 51 -39.57 23.69 -30.68
N SER A 52 -39.98 24.97 -30.63
CA SER A 52 -40.91 25.61 -29.66
C SER A 52 -40.46 25.88 -28.20
N GLU A 53 -40.91 26.93 -27.50
CA GLU A 53 -41.30 28.31 -27.87
C GLU A 53 -41.17 29.19 -26.60
N ALA A 54 -41.20 30.51 -26.73
CA ALA A 54 -41.10 31.48 -25.62
C ALA A 54 -42.49 31.66 -24.92
N PRO A 55 -42.70 32.48 -23.85
CA PRO A 55 -41.86 33.60 -23.40
C PRO A 55 -41.65 33.73 -21.86
N ALA A 56 -40.86 34.75 -21.51
CA ALA A 56 -40.69 35.23 -20.15
C ALA A 56 -41.79 36.23 -19.77
N GLU A 57 -42.10 36.31 -18.47
CA GLU A 57 -42.77 37.47 -17.88
C GLU A 57 -42.24 37.73 -16.47
N ALA A 58 -42.09 39.02 -16.13
CA ALA A 58 -41.79 39.50 -14.79
C ALA A 58 -42.92 40.45 -14.38
N PRO A 59 -43.15 40.64 -13.08
CA PRO A 59 -43.56 41.98 -12.67
C PRO A 59 -42.90 42.48 -11.37
N GLY A 60 -42.56 43.77 -11.40
CA GLY A 60 -43.20 44.75 -10.51
C GLY A 60 -42.81 44.74 -9.03
N ALA A 61 -41.97 45.71 -8.65
CA ALA A 61 -41.72 46.04 -7.25
C ALA A 61 -42.90 46.79 -6.60
N LYS A 62 -43.06 46.62 -5.28
CA LYS A 62 -43.48 47.68 -4.35
C LYS A 62 -42.81 47.45 -3.00
N ALA A 63 -42.39 48.54 -2.37
CA ALA A 63 -41.85 48.55 -1.02
C ALA A 63 -42.69 49.50 -0.16
N GLU A 64 -43.08 49.04 1.02
CA GLU A 64 -43.58 49.85 2.14
C GLU A 64 -43.24 49.07 3.41
N GLY A 65 -42.76 49.75 4.45
CA GLY A 65 -42.12 49.10 5.60
C GLY A 65 -42.88 49.28 6.91
N ALA A 66 -42.66 48.36 7.85
CA ALA A 66 -42.99 48.56 9.25
C ALA A 66 -42.09 47.69 10.16
N ALA A 67 -41.65 48.32 11.26
CA ALA A 67 -41.27 47.78 12.56
C ALA A 67 -40.42 46.49 12.70
N ILE A 68 -39.37 46.61 13.52
CA ILE A 68 -38.62 45.51 14.12
C ILE A 68 -39.41 44.99 15.33
N ASP A 69 -39.58 43.67 15.44
CA ASP A 69 -39.60 42.99 16.75
C ASP A 69 -38.87 41.65 16.66
N GLY A 70 -38.29 41.21 17.76
CA GLY A 70 -37.31 40.13 17.82
C GLY A 70 -37.86 38.75 18.22
N SER A 71 -36.93 37.79 18.38
CA SER A 71 -37.13 36.44 18.94
C SER A 71 -37.76 35.34 18.04
N ALA A 72 -37.09 35.00 16.93
CA ALA A 72 -37.34 33.72 16.22
C ALA A 72 -36.07 33.02 15.65
N ALA A 73 -34.87 33.53 15.91
CA ALA A 73 -33.66 33.21 15.14
C ALA A 73 -32.84 31.97 15.61
N SER A 74 -33.35 31.15 16.53
CA SER A 74 -32.57 30.05 17.15
C SER A 74 -32.97 28.62 16.73
N ILE A 75 -34.04 28.43 15.97
CA ILE A 75 -34.54 27.10 15.58
C ILE A 75 -34.08 26.70 14.16
N ASP A 76 -33.87 27.68 13.28
CA ASP A 76 -33.64 27.44 11.85
C ASP A 76 -32.20 26.98 11.49
N THR A 77 -31.26 27.17 12.42
CA THR A 77 -29.85 26.81 12.21
C THR A 77 -29.64 25.30 12.25
N GLU A 78 -30.32 24.59 13.16
CA GLU A 78 -30.16 23.14 13.33
C GLU A 78 -30.81 22.36 12.16
N PHE A 79 -31.94 22.86 11.65
CA PHE A 79 -32.64 22.28 10.51
C PHE A 79 -31.84 22.42 9.20
N ASN A 80 -31.18 23.57 8.98
CA ASN A 80 -30.33 23.80 7.82
C ASN A 80 -29.04 22.95 7.84
N VAL A 81 -28.39 22.79 8.99
CA VAL A 81 -27.22 21.90 9.12
C VAL A 81 -27.60 20.46 8.77
N ARG A 82 -28.76 19.98 9.23
CA ARG A 82 -29.26 18.64 8.91
C ARG A 82 -29.54 18.44 7.42
N ARG A 83 -30.04 19.48 6.73
CA ARG A 83 -30.31 19.47 5.28
C ARG A 83 -29.05 19.55 4.41
N MET A 84 -27.98 20.20 4.86
CA MET A 84 -26.70 20.23 4.13
C MET A 84 -25.84 18.97 4.28
N LEU A 85 -26.17 18.07 5.21
CA LEU A 85 -25.43 16.82 5.45
C LEU A 85 -25.87 15.62 4.58
N THR A 86 -26.96 15.74 3.81
CA THR A 86 -27.71 14.57 3.30
C THR A 86 -27.61 14.27 1.80
N GLN A 87 -26.88 15.07 1.00
CA GLN A 87 -26.76 14.83 -0.45
C GLN A 87 -25.29 14.66 -0.90
N GLU A 88 -24.65 13.57 -0.47
CA GLU A 88 -23.65 12.94 -1.34
C GLU A 88 -24.38 12.29 -2.54
N PRO A 89 -23.78 12.29 -3.75
CA PRO A 89 -24.38 11.59 -4.89
C PRO A 89 -24.54 10.09 -4.58
N PRO A 90 -25.62 9.44 -5.05
CA PRO A 90 -25.86 8.02 -4.80
C PRO A 90 -24.67 7.20 -5.29
N ARG A 91 -24.09 6.41 -4.38
CA ARG A 91 -22.85 5.70 -4.65
C ARG A 91 -23.11 4.53 -5.59
N ARG A 92 -22.15 4.29 -6.48
CA ARG A 92 -22.16 3.10 -7.34
C ARG A 92 -21.90 1.85 -6.47
N GLU A 93 -22.97 1.19 -6.06
CA GLU A 93 -22.94 -0.12 -5.45
C GLU A 93 -22.28 -1.15 -6.40
N LYS A 94 -21.69 -2.21 -5.84
CA LYS A 94 -21.10 -3.28 -6.64
C LYS A 94 -22.21 -4.16 -7.23
N PRO A 95 -22.09 -4.66 -8.48
CA PRO A 95 -23.08 -5.55 -9.07
C PRO A 95 -23.47 -6.73 -8.18
N ALA A 96 -22.50 -7.37 -7.50
CA ALA A 96 -22.76 -8.48 -6.58
C ALA A 96 -23.75 -8.14 -5.43
N VAL A 97 -23.74 -6.90 -4.91
CA VAL A 97 -24.66 -6.47 -3.83
C VAL A 97 -26.07 -6.25 -4.40
N ILE A 98 -26.15 -5.70 -5.61
CA ILE A 98 -27.42 -5.49 -6.32
C ILE A 98 -28.05 -6.84 -6.70
N GLU A 99 -27.26 -7.78 -7.25
CA GLU A 99 -27.72 -9.13 -7.60
C GLU A 99 -28.14 -9.96 -6.37
N GLU A 100 -27.58 -9.70 -5.18
CA GLU A 100 -28.07 -10.33 -3.93
C GLU A 100 -29.38 -9.70 -3.46
N ARG A 101 -29.46 -8.36 -3.44
CA ARG A 101 -30.67 -7.64 -3.02
C ARG A 101 -31.89 -7.93 -3.91
N THR A 102 -31.68 -8.26 -5.18
CA THR A 102 -32.74 -8.71 -6.10
C THR A 102 -33.02 -10.22 -6.05
N GLY A 103 -32.31 -10.97 -5.19
CA GLY A 103 -32.47 -12.43 -5.06
C GLY A 103 -31.93 -13.25 -6.24
N LEU A 104 -31.18 -12.64 -7.16
CA LEU A 104 -30.60 -13.32 -8.32
C LEU A 104 -29.45 -14.25 -7.92
N ILE A 105 -28.68 -13.87 -6.88
CA ILE A 105 -27.67 -14.72 -6.23
C ILE A 105 -28.02 -14.96 -4.76
N GLN A 106 -27.52 -16.07 -4.22
CA GLN A 106 -27.59 -16.44 -2.81
C GLN A 106 -26.23 -16.95 -2.34
N PHE A 107 -25.85 -16.64 -1.10
CA PHE A 107 -24.69 -17.21 -0.43
C PHE A 107 -25.15 -18.37 0.44
N ARG A 108 -24.71 -19.60 0.13
CA ARG A 108 -25.05 -20.81 0.89
C ARG A 108 -23.79 -21.44 1.46
N VAL A 109 -23.83 -21.85 2.72
CA VAL A 109 -22.77 -22.67 3.34
C VAL A 109 -23.23 -24.11 3.29
N VAL A 110 -22.42 -24.98 2.70
CA VAL A 110 -22.69 -26.41 2.50
C VAL A 110 -21.53 -27.24 3.03
N THR A 111 -21.86 -28.47 3.44
CA THR A 111 -20.90 -29.50 3.89
C THR A 111 -21.30 -30.83 3.26
N ASN A 112 -20.45 -31.86 3.33
CA ASN A 112 -20.84 -33.20 2.85
C ASN A 112 -21.73 -33.92 3.89
N ASP A 113 -22.99 -33.46 3.94
CA ASP A 113 -24.09 -33.94 4.79
C ASP A 113 -24.88 -35.10 4.16
N GLY A 114 -24.63 -35.43 2.88
CA GLY A 114 -25.38 -36.42 2.11
C GLY A 114 -26.71 -35.91 1.52
N GLN A 115 -26.98 -34.61 1.57
CA GLN A 115 -28.18 -34.01 0.96
C GLN A 115 -27.96 -33.74 -0.54
N PRO A 116 -28.95 -34.02 -1.41
CA PRO A 116 -28.81 -33.80 -2.85
C PRO A 116 -28.46 -32.35 -3.24
N GLU A 117 -29.03 -31.35 -2.57
CA GLU A 117 -28.69 -29.94 -2.84
C GLU A 117 -27.23 -29.62 -2.49
N SER A 118 -26.76 -30.08 -1.34
CA SER A 118 -25.38 -29.92 -0.89
C SER A 118 -24.41 -30.60 -1.86
N GLU A 119 -24.70 -31.82 -2.31
CA GLU A 119 -23.87 -32.56 -3.27
C GLU A 119 -23.79 -31.88 -4.65
N VAL A 120 -24.92 -31.34 -5.15
CA VAL A 120 -24.95 -30.55 -6.40
C VAL A 120 -24.07 -29.30 -6.27
N ILE A 121 -24.18 -28.56 -5.17
CA ILE A 121 -23.40 -27.35 -4.92
C ILE A 121 -21.89 -27.68 -4.77
N LEU A 122 -21.54 -28.70 -3.99
CA LEU A 122 -20.15 -29.14 -3.81
C LEU A 122 -19.55 -29.64 -5.12
N THR A 123 -20.32 -30.37 -5.94
CA THR A 123 -19.88 -30.80 -7.28
C THR A 123 -19.68 -29.62 -8.23
N GLY A 124 -20.56 -28.61 -8.18
CA GLY A 124 -20.40 -27.35 -8.91
C GLY A 124 -19.12 -26.60 -8.50
N LEU A 125 -18.87 -26.47 -7.20
CA LEU A 125 -17.65 -25.87 -6.66
C LEU A 125 -16.38 -26.62 -7.08
N LYS A 126 -16.35 -27.95 -6.91
CA LYS A 126 -15.28 -28.83 -7.36
C LYS A 126 -14.90 -28.54 -8.81
N ASN A 127 -15.90 -28.49 -9.69
CA ASN A 127 -15.72 -28.24 -11.13
C ASN A 127 -15.26 -26.79 -11.44
N ILE A 128 -15.50 -25.82 -10.56
CA ILE A 128 -14.91 -24.47 -10.67
C ILE A 128 -13.46 -24.48 -10.21
N PHE A 129 -13.15 -25.03 -9.04
CA PHE A 129 -11.79 -25.13 -8.53
C PHE A 129 -10.85 -25.86 -9.50
N MET A 130 -11.28 -27.00 -10.06
CA MET A 130 -10.51 -27.74 -11.08
C MET A 130 -10.18 -26.93 -12.35
N ARG A 131 -10.99 -25.92 -12.69
CA ARG A 131 -10.77 -25.06 -13.87
C ARG A 131 -9.98 -23.80 -13.53
N GLN A 132 -10.16 -23.23 -12.34
CA GLN A 132 -9.52 -21.98 -11.92
C GLN A 132 -8.17 -22.20 -11.21
N LEU A 133 -7.90 -23.40 -10.70
CA LEU A 133 -6.67 -23.77 -9.98
C LEU A 133 -5.94 -24.92 -10.71
N PRO A 134 -5.44 -24.72 -11.95
CA PRO A 134 -4.87 -25.80 -12.78
C PRO A 134 -3.59 -26.44 -12.21
N LYS A 135 -2.94 -25.80 -11.23
CA LYS A 135 -1.79 -26.36 -10.52
C LYS A 135 -2.16 -27.39 -9.44
N MET A 136 -3.43 -27.43 -9.02
CA MET A 136 -3.90 -28.33 -7.97
C MET A 136 -4.44 -29.63 -8.59
N PRO A 137 -3.99 -30.83 -8.14
CA PRO A 137 -4.48 -32.09 -8.67
C PRO A 137 -6.00 -32.25 -8.52
N ARG A 138 -6.67 -32.84 -9.51
CA ARG A 138 -8.14 -32.95 -9.57
C ARG A 138 -8.68 -33.83 -8.46
N GLU A 139 -7.97 -34.91 -8.17
CA GLU A 139 -8.25 -35.89 -7.13
C GLU A 139 -8.11 -35.24 -5.75
N TYR A 140 -7.10 -34.39 -5.58
CA TYR A 140 -6.86 -33.61 -4.36
C TYR A 140 -7.98 -32.60 -4.09
N ILE A 141 -8.40 -31.83 -5.10
CA ILE A 141 -9.56 -30.93 -5.01
C ILE A 141 -10.82 -31.71 -4.63
N THR A 142 -11.10 -32.81 -5.34
CA THR A 142 -12.28 -33.66 -5.08
C THR A 142 -12.31 -34.14 -3.64
N ARG A 143 -11.18 -34.69 -3.16
CA ARG A 143 -11.06 -35.25 -1.82
C ARG A 143 -11.29 -34.20 -0.73
N LEU A 144 -10.81 -32.96 -0.89
CA LEU A 144 -10.99 -31.92 0.14
C LEU A 144 -12.33 -31.18 0.05
N VAL A 145 -12.90 -30.98 -1.15
CA VAL A 145 -14.23 -30.35 -1.29
C VAL A 145 -15.34 -31.27 -0.74
N LEU A 146 -15.17 -32.59 -0.84
CA LEU A 146 -16.11 -33.60 -0.34
C LEU A 146 -15.75 -34.14 1.05
N ASP A 147 -14.70 -33.63 1.70
CA ASP A 147 -14.32 -34.04 3.06
C ASP A 147 -15.29 -33.44 4.09
N ARG A 148 -15.80 -34.27 5.01
CA ARG A 148 -16.81 -33.84 6.00
C ARG A 148 -16.33 -32.79 7.00
N ASN A 149 -15.01 -32.64 7.17
CA ASN A 149 -14.41 -31.61 8.03
C ASN A 149 -14.22 -30.27 7.31
N HIS A 150 -14.49 -30.22 6.00
CA HIS A 150 -14.35 -29.03 5.18
C HIS A 150 -15.73 -28.43 4.89
N TRP A 151 -15.85 -27.12 5.06
CA TRP A 151 -17.06 -26.36 4.85
C TRP A 151 -16.85 -25.50 3.60
N SER A 152 -17.89 -25.37 2.78
CA SER A 152 -17.80 -24.58 1.55
C SER A 152 -18.88 -23.51 1.52
N MET A 153 -18.48 -22.25 1.41
CA MET A 153 -19.40 -21.16 1.10
C MET A 153 -19.47 -20.97 -0.41
N ALA A 154 -20.63 -21.22 -0.99
CA ALA A 154 -20.91 -21.10 -2.41
C ALA A 154 -21.73 -19.85 -2.73
N ILE A 155 -21.42 -19.21 -3.86
CA ILE A 155 -22.30 -18.28 -4.54
C ILE A 155 -23.14 -19.08 -5.53
N VAL A 156 -24.45 -19.06 -5.35
CA VAL A 156 -25.42 -19.79 -6.16
C VAL A 156 -26.32 -18.80 -6.88
N LYS A 157 -26.60 -19.02 -8.16
CA LYS A 157 -27.38 -18.14 -9.03
C LYS A 157 -28.52 -18.93 -9.65
N ARG A 158 -29.71 -18.31 -9.80
CA ARG A 158 -30.88 -18.88 -10.50
C ARG A 158 -31.13 -20.38 -10.21
N GLY A 159 -31.40 -20.73 -8.95
CA GLY A 159 -31.56 -22.12 -8.52
C GLY A 159 -30.28 -22.67 -7.87
N LEU A 160 -29.68 -23.71 -8.45
CA LEU A 160 -28.47 -24.37 -7.93
C LEU A 160 -27.19 -24.12 -8.77
N GLN A 161 -27.20 -23.14 -9.70
CA GLN A 161 -26.03 -22.87 -10.53
C GLN A 161 -24.92 -22.19 -9.73
N VAL A 162 -23.82 -22.90 -9.48
CA VAL A 162 -22.67 -22.37 -8.74
C VAL A 162 -21.87 -21.39 -9.61
N VAL A 163 -21.59 -20.21 -9.06
CA VAL A 163 -20.77 -19.14 -9.69
C VAL A 163 -19.33 -19.12 -9.13
N GLY A 164 -19.14 -19.55 -7.89
CA GLY A 164 -17.84 -19.61 -7.22
C GLY A 164 -17.99 -19.91 -5.74
N GLY A 165 -16.88 -19.98 -5.02
CA GLY A 165 -16.91 -20.23 -3.58
C GLY A 165 -15.56 -20.26 -2.90
N ILE A 166 -15.61 -20.44 -1.58
CA ILE A 166 -14.46 -20.67 -0.71
C ILE A 166 -14.71 -21.97 0.06
N THR A 167 -13.75 -22.91 -0.04
CA THR A 167 -13.69 -24.10 0.83
C THR A 167 -12.68 -23.83 1.93
N TYR A 168 -13.09 -24.04 3.17
CA TYR A 168 -12.31 -23.79 4.37
C TYR A 168 -12.49 -24.90 5.40
N ARG A 169 -11.49 -25.05 6.27
CA ARG A 169 -11.49 -26.02 7.37
C ARG A 169 -11.41 -25.29 8.71
N PRO A 170 -12.48 -25.26 9.52
CA PRO A 170 -12.46 -24.60 10.82
C PRO A 170 -11.72 -25.44 11.87
N PHE A 171 -10.96 -24.78 12.74
CA PHE A 171 -10.36 -25.36 13.96
C PHE A 171 -10.83 -24.58 15.20
N PRO A 172 -12.07 -24.78 15.69
CA PRO A 172 -12.66 -23.94 16.74
C PRO A 172 -11.82 -23.85 18.01
N HIS A 173 -11.26 -24.98 18.47
CA HIS A 173 -10.39 -25.07 19.66
C HIS A 173 -9.06 -24.31 19.53
N ARG A 174 -8.71 -23.83 18.33
CA ARG A 174 -7.46 -23.11 18.02
C ARG A 174 -7.73 -21.70 17.48
N GLU A 175 -8.99 -21.24 17.52
CA GLU A 175 -9.48 -19.94 17.06
C GLU A 175 -9.08 -19.53 15.62
N PHE A 176 -8.73 -20.48 14.75
CA PHE A 176 -8.42 -20.22 13.34
C PHE A 176 -9.17 -21.16 12.39
N ALA A 177 -9.28 -20.76 11.13
CA ALA A 177 -9.68 -21.64 10.03
C ALA A 177 -8.70 -21.54 8.86
N GLU A 178 -8.48 -22.66 8.19
CA GLU A 178 -7.67 -22.75 6.97
C GLU A 178 -8.55 -22.49 5.75
N ILE A 179 -8.19 -21.53 4.89
CA ILE A 179 -8.81 -21.36 3.58
C ILE A 179 -8.00 -22.19 2.58
N VAL A 180 -8.61 -23.28 2.14
CA VAL A 180 -8.03 -24.31 1.26
C VAL A 180 -8.18 -23.92 -0.21
N PHE A 181 -9.39 -23.53 -0.63
CA PHE A 181 -9.67 -23.09 -2.00
C PHE A 181 -10.49 -21.81 -2.01
N CYS A 182 -10.21 -20.92 -2.96
CA CYS A 182 -10.96 -19.68 -3.18
C CYS A 182 -10.96 -19.37 -4.69
N ALA A 183 -12.12 -19.48 -5.36
CA ALA A 183 -12.23 -19.23 -6.79
C ALA A 183 -13.62 -18.77 -7.21
N ILE A 184 -13.66 -17.92 -8.25
CA ILE A 184 -14.89 -17.49 -8.94
C ILE A 184 -14.75 -17.88 -10.41
N ALA A 185 -15.82 -18.36 -11.04
CA ALA A 185 -15.84 -18.69 -12.45
C ALA A 185 -15.42 -17.48 -13.30
N SER A 186 -14.53 -17.70 -14.27
CA SER A 186 -13.92 -16.64 -15.10
C SER A 186 -14.93 -15.73 -15.79
N THR A 187 -16.08 -16.26 -16.22
CA THR A 187 -17.19 -15.51 -16.83
C THR A 187 -17.86 -14.49 -15.91
N GLU A 188 -17.70 -14.64 -14.59
CA GLU A 188 -18.36 -13.83 -13.55
C GLU A 188 -17.33 -13.03 -12.72
N GLN A 189 -16.03 -13.09 -13.07
CA GLN A 189 -14.99 -12.29 -12.42
C GLN A 189 -15.18 -10.77 -12.62
N VAL A 190 -14.41 -9.95 -11.89
CA VAL A 190 -14.45 -8.47 -11.89
C VAL A 190 -15.74 -7.83 -11.34
N LYS A 191 -16.89 -8.52 -11.32
CA LYS A 191 -18.17 -8.02 -10.75
C LYS A 191 -18.21 -7.80 -9.23
N GLY A 192 -17.11 -8.10 -8.53
CA GLY A 192 -16.95 -7.90 -7.09
C GLY A 192 -17.24 -9.13 -6.21
N TYR A 193 -17.71 -10.24 -6.79
CA TYR A 193 -18.11 -11.45 -6.06
C TYR A 193 -17.08 -11.95 -5.04
N GLY A 194 -15.80 -12.03 -5.38
CA GLY A 194 -14.77 -12.54 -4.45
C GLY A 194 -14.68 -11.73 -3.16
N SER A 195 -14.74 -10.39 -3.24
CA SER A 195 -14.74 -9.56 -2.02
C SER A 195 -16.05 -9.68 -1.24
N HIS A 196 -17.18 -9.85 -1.93
CA HIS A 196 -18.48 -10.00 -1.28
C HIS A 196 -18.59 -11.35 -0.55
N LEU A 197 -18.14 -12.42 -1.20
CA LEU A 197 -17.99 -13.77 -0.65
C LEU A 197 -17.07 -13.81 0.58
N MET A 198 -15.95 -13.10 0.55
CA MET A 198 -15.06 -13.01 1.71
C MET A 198 -15.69 -12.24 2.88
N ASN A 199 -16.51 -11.22 2.61
CA ASN A 199 -17.25 -10.52 3.66
C ASN A 199 -18.32 -11.43 4.29
N HIS A 200 -19.12 -12.11 3.47
CA HIS A 200 -20.06 -13.15 3.91
C HIS A 200 -19.38 -14.25 4.73
N LEU A 201 -18.22 -14.76 4.28
CA LEU A 201 -17.46 -15.77 5.00
C LEU A 201 -17.02 -15.30 6.39
N LYS A 202 -16.49 -14.07 6.49
CA LYS A 202 -16.06 -13.49 7.79
C LYS A 202 -17.23 -13.34 8.75
N ASP A 203 -18.34 -12.78 8.29
CA ASP A 203 -19.50 -12.55 9.15
C ASP A 203 -20.18 -13.88 9.56
N HIS A 204 -20.26 -14.85 8.66
CA HIS A 204 -20.76 -16.20 8.98
C HIS A 204 -19.87 -16.92 9.99
N VAL A 205 -18.55 -17.01 9.73
CA VAL A 205 -17.62 -17.73 10.63
C VAL A 205 -17.61 -17.10 12.01
N LYS A 206 -17.64 -15.76 12.12
CA LYS A 206 -17.74 -15.05 13.41
C LYS A 206 -19.06 -15.29 14.15
N ALA A 207 -20.16 -15.56 13.44
CA ALA A 207 -21.46 -15.80 14.05
C ALA A 207 -21.62 -17.25 14.54
N VAL A 208 -21.00 -18.20 13.85
CA VAL A 208 -21.16 -19.65 14.09
C VAL A 208 -20.01 -20.26 14.91
N SER A 209 -18.86 -19.60 14.99
CA SER A 209 -17.63 -20.19 15.55
C SER A 209 -16.76 -19.16 16.30
N PRO A 210 -15.99 -19.56 17.33
CA PRO A 210 -15.01 -18.69 18.01
C PRO A 210 -13.79 -18.34 17.14
N VAL A 211 -13.74 -18.77 15.87
CA VAL A 211 -12.64 -18.49 14.95
C VAL A 211 -12.45 -16.98 14.72
N ARG A 212 -11.25 -16.49 15.02
CA ARG A 212 -10.82 -15.09 14.84
C ARG A 212 -9.84 -14.90 13.68
N HIS A 213 -9.17 -15.96 13.25
CA HIS A 213 -8.10 -15.89 12.25
C HIS A 213 -8.37 -16.78 11.04
N PHE A 214 -7.95 -16.32 9.87
CA PHE A 214 -7.82 -17.17 8.68
C PHE A 214 -6.35 -17.34 8.31
N LEU A 215 -5.96 -18.56 8.01
CA LEU A 215 -4.66 -18.90 7.41
C LEU A 215 -4.88 -19.44 6.00
N THR A 216 -4.01 -19.12 5.07
CA THR A 216 -4.10 -19.61 3.68
C THR A 216 -2.73 -19.61 3.01
N TYR A 217 -2.49 -20.57 2.12
CA TYR A 217 -1.40 -20.49 1.16
C TYR A 217 -1.92 -19.84 -0.12
N ALA A 218 -1.43 -18.63 -0.40
CA ALA A 218 -1.80 -17.86 -1.56
C ALA A 218 -0.78 -18.03 -2.70
N ASP A 219 -1.27 -18.41 -3.88
CA ASP A 219 -0.52 -18.28 -5.13
C ASP A 219 -0.08 -16.83 -5.37
N ASN A 220 1.05 -16.63 -6.06
CA ASN A 220 1.61 -15.30 -6.35
C ASN A 220 0.59 -14.34 -7.02
N TYR A 221 -0.29 -14.85 -7.89
CA TYR A 221 -1.36 -14.07 -8.52
C TYR A 221 -2.49 -13.69 -7.55
N ALA A 222 -2.71 -14.48 -6.50
CA ALA A 222 -3.77 -14.29 -5.51
C ALA A 222 -3.36 -13.38 -4.33
N ILE A 223 -2.05 -13.18 -4.07
CA ILE A 223 -1.55 -12.31 -2.97
C ILE A 223 -2.21 -10.92 -3.02
N GLY A 224 -2.37 -10.33 -4.21
CA GLY A 224 -3.00 -9.02 -4.37
C GLY A 224 -4.50 -8.99 -4.02
N TYR A 225 -5.20 -10.12 -4.18
CA TYR A 225 -6.58 -10.28 -3.72
C TYR A 225 -6.62 -10.42 -2.19
N PHE A 226 -5.84 -11.35 -1.62
CA PHE A 226 -5.81 -11.59 -0.18
C PHE A 226 -5.38 -10.35 0.62
N LYS A 227 -4.37 -9.59 0.15
CA LYS A 227 -4.01 -8.29 0.74
C LYS A 227 -5.20 -7.31 0.80
N LYS A 228 -6.00 -7.20 -0.27
CA LYS A 228 -7.21 -6.37 -0.29
C LYS A 228 -8.30 -6.87 0.66
N GLN A 229 -8.29 -8.16 1.00
CA GLN A 229 -9.18 -8.74 2.01
C GLN A 229 -8.61 -8.63 3.45
N GLY A 230 -7.49 -7.94 3.67
CA GLY A 230 -6.89 -7.78 4.99
C GLY A 230 -6.04 -8.97 5.45
N PHE A 231 -5.46 -9.73 4.51
CA PHE A 231 -4.41 -10.71 4.82
C PHE A 231 -3.03 -10.06 4.74
N THR A 232 -2.15 -10.40 5.69
CA THR A 232 -0.72 -10.05 5.70
C THR A 232 0.15 -11.30 5.50
N LYS A 233 1.42 -11.12 5.15
CA LYS A 233 2.44 -12.20 5.16
C LYS A 233 3.00 -12.45 6.57
N GLU A 234 2.82 -11.52 7.50
CA GLU A 234 3.29 -11.61 8.87
C GLU A 234 2.33 -12.49 9.70
N ILE A 235 2.80 -13.66 10.10
CA ILE A 235 2.00 -14.62 10.87
C ILE A 235 2.21 -14.33 12.36
N THR A 236 1.23 -13.69 12.99
CA THR A 236 1.25 -13.38 14.43
C THR A 236 0.77 -14.55 15.29
N LEU A 237 0.09 -15.54 14.69
CA LEU A 237 -0.27 -16.78 15.39
C LEU A 237 0.99 -17.63 15.70
N PRO A 238 1.18 -18.08 16.96
CA PRO A 238 2.30 -18.93 17.34
C PRO A 238 2.34 -20.22 16.51
N ARG A 239 3.53 -20.66 16.11
CA ARG A 239 3.71 -21.85 15.25
C ARG A 239 3.05 -23.11 15.81
N SER A 240 3.06 -23.31 17.13
CA SER A 240 2.39 -24.41 17.84
C SER A 240 0.85 -24.44 17.67
N VAL A 241 0.24 -23.34 17.24
CA VAL A 241 -1.21 -23.26 16.98
C VAL A 241 -1.56 -23.88 15.62
N TRP A 242 -0.72 -23.73 14.58
CA TRP A 242 -1.10 -24.05 13.20
C TRP A 242 -0.18 -25.05 12.47
N VAL A 243 1.09 -25.18 12.86
CA VAL A 243 2.02 -26.13 12.24
C VAL A 243 1.51 -27.56 12.44
N GLY A 244 1.48 -28.34 11.35
CA GLY A 244 0.93 -29.70 11.31
C GLY A 244 -0.60 -29.80 11.19
N TYR A 245 -1.33 -28.68 11.33
CA TYR A 245 -2.79 -28.65 11.18
C TYR A 245 -3.24 -28.23 9.77
N ILE A 246 -2.57 -27.21 9.22
CA ILE A 246 -2.78 -26.74 7.84
C ILE A 246 -1.96 -27.56 6.84
N LYS A 247 -2.26 -27.43 5.55
CA LYS A 247 -1.50 -28.02 4.44
C LYS A 247 -0.49 -27.03 3.88
N ASP A 248 0.74 -27.49 3.77
CA ASP A 248 1.81 -26.77 3.09
C ASP A 248 1.68 -26.98 1.58
N TYR A 249 1.80 -25.90 0.81
CA TYR A 249 1.75 -25.92 -0.65
C TYR A 249 3.04 -25.34 -1.23
N GLU A 250 3.73 -26.12 -2.05
CA GLU A 250 4.97 -25.69 -2.70
C GLU A 250 4.73 -24.46 -3.60
N GLY A 251 5.56 -23.43 -3.45
CA GLY A 251 5.42 -22.16 -4.18
C GLY A 251 4.28 -21.24 -3.70
N GLY A 252 3.47 -21.66 -2.71
CA GLY A 252 2.47 -20.82 -2.07
C GLY A 252 3.09 -19.89 -1.01
N THR A 253 2.58 -18.66 -0.89
CA THR A 253 2.92 -17.78 0.24
C THR A 253 1.90 -17.95 1.36
N LEU A 254 2.34 -18.37 2.55
CA LEU A 254 1.49 -18.38 3.74
C LEU A 254 1.07 -16.94 4.11
N MET A 255 -0.22 -16.74 4.37
CA MET A 255 -0.81 -15.45 4.73
C MET A 255 -1.85 -15.60 5.85
N GLN A 256 -1.91 -14.61 6.74
CA GLN A 256 -2.86 -14.53 7.86
C GLN A 256 -3.80 -13.35 7.71
N CYS A 257 -5.10 -13.55 7.95
CA CYS A 257 -6.07 -12.49 8.24
C CYS A 257 -6.53 -12.60 9.70
N THR A 258 -6.49 -11.49 10.44
CA THR A 258 -7.12 -11.38 11.76
C THR A 258 -8.41 -10.59 11.62
N MET A 259 -9.53 -11.18 12.00
CA MET A 259 -10.85 -10.55 11.89
C MET A 259 -11.09 -9.56 13.02
N VAL A 260 -11.71 -8.42 12.70
CA VAL A 260 -12.07 -7.39 13.68
C VAL A 260 -13.36 -7.81 14.38
N PRO A 261 -13.39 -7.98 15.72
CA PRO A 261 -14.55 -8.56 16.40
C PRO A 261 -15.85 -7.74 16.24
N ARG A 262 -15.76 -6.42 16.39
CA ARG A 262 -16.92 -5.50 16.45
C ARG A 262 -17.50 -5.06 15.10
N VAL A 263 -16.91 -5.46 13.97
CA VAL A 263 -17.29 -5.00 12.62
C VAL A 263 -18.07 -6.09 11.88
N ARG A 264 -19.23 -5.75 11.31
CA ARG A 264 -19.88 -6.55 10.27
C ARG A 264 -19.22 -6.20 8.93
N TYR A 265 -18.65 -7.18 8.24
CA TYR A 265 -17.89 -6.99 7.01
C TYR A 265 -18.77 -6.67 5.80
N LEU A 266 -20.02 -7.14 5.76
CA LEU A 266 -20.99 -6.75 4.73
C LEU A 266 -21.24 -5.23 4.73
N ASP A 267 -21.44 -4.65 5.92
CA ASP A 267 -21.75 -3.22 6.10
C ASP A 267 -20.51 -2.33 6.18
N VAL A 268 -19.30 -2.89 6.02
CA VAL A 268 -18.03 -2.18 6.27
C VAL A 268 -17.89 -0.90 5.45
N GLN A 269 -18.47 -0.85 4.24
CA GLN A 269 -18.41 0.33 3.37
C GLN A 269 -19.29 1.47 3.88
N GLU A 270 -20.44 1.15 4.47
CA GLU A 270 -21.30 2.14 5.14
C GLU A 270 -20.69 2.59 6.46
N PHE A 271 -20.17 1.65 7.25
CA PHE A 271 -19.51 1.94 8.53
C PHE A 271 -18.32 2.89 8.37
N LEU A 272 -17.38 2.59 7.45
CA LEU A 272 -16.25 3.46 7.14
C LEU A 272 -16.69 4.84 6.62
N ALA A 273 -17.80 4.90 5.88
CA ALA A 273 -18.37 6.15 5.41
C ALA A 273 -19.01 6.98 6.52
N ALA A 274 -19.69 6.34 7.48
CA ALA A 274 -20.22 7.00 8.66
C ALA A 274 -19.09 7.58 9.53
N GLN A 275 -18.02 6.81 9.74
CA GLN A 275 -16.81 7.29 10.41
C GLN A 275 -16.18 8.48 9.66
N LYS A 276 -16.02 8.38 8.33
CA LYS A 276 -15.50 9.47 7.50
C LYS A 276 -16.37 10.73 7.60
N ARG A 277 -17.70 10.60 7.54
CA ARG A 277 -18.64 11.72 7.72
C ARG A 277 -18.46 12.39 9.08
N HIS A 278 -18.34 11.61 10.17
CA HIS A 278 -18.16 12.15 11.52
C HIS A 278 -16.81 12.90 11.65
N ILE A 279 -15.73 12.31 11.15
CA ILE A 279 -14.39 12.96 11.12
C ILE A 279 -14.43 14.24 10.28
N GLN A 280 -15.06 14.22 9.10
CA GLN A 280 -15.19 15.40 8.24
C GLN A 280 -16.06 16.50 8.87
N ALA A 281 -17.14 16.14 9.58
CA ALA A 281 -17.94 17.11 10.34
C ALA A 281 -17.11 17.76 11.45
N ARG A 282 -16.30 16.98 12.19
CA ARG A 282 -15.40 17.51 13.20
C ARG A 282 -14.31 18.40 12.60
N ILE A 283 -13.71 18.01 11.48
CA ILE A 283 -12.75 18.84 10.73
C ILE A 283 -13.41 20.16 10.31
N ARG A 284 -14.62 20.15 9.74
CA ARG A 284 -15.34 21.37 9.34
C ARG A 284 -15.65 22.30 10.51
N SER A 285 -15.80 21.79 11.74
CA SER A 285 -15.99 22.64 12.93
C SER A 285 -14.76 23.47 13.33
N PHE A 286 -13.57 23.15 12.81
CA PHE A 286 -12.32 23.91 13.04
C PHE A 286 -11.70 24.49 11.77
N SER A 287 -11.79 23.77 10.65
CA SER A 287 -11.16 24.11 9.37
C SER A 287 -12.10 24.91 8.49
N ARG A 288 -11.67 26.11 8.11
CA ARG A 288 -12.32 26.97 7.09
C ARG A 288 -12.06 26.53 5.65
N SER A 289 -11.30 25.46 5.41
CA SER A 289 -10.93 24.99 4.06
C SER A 289 -12.10 24.49 3.20
N HIS A 290 -13.30 24.38 3.78
CA HIS A 290 -14.54 24.06 3.07
C HIS A 290 -15.29 25.30 2.55
N ILE A 291 -14.84 26.51 2.93
CA ILE A 291 -15.40 27.78 2.48
C ILE A 291 -14.78 28.11 1.12
N VAL A 292 -15.63 28.30 0.10
CA VAL A 292 -15.21 28.72 -1.24
C VAL A 292 -15.27 30.24 -1.31
N TYR A 293 -14.11 30.89 -1.25
CA TYR A 293 -13.99 32.34 -1.36
C TYR A 293 -14.14 32.81 -2.82
N PRO A 294 -14.66 34.02 -3.07
CA PRO A 294 -14.74 34.58 -4.42
C PRO A 294 -13.34 34.79 -5.01
N GLY A 295 -13.20 34.55 -6.33
CA GLY A 295 -11.93 34.74 -7.03
C GLY A 295 -11.44 36.19 -7.01
N LEU A 296 -10.15 36.39 -6.80
CA LEU A 296 -9.54 37.71 -6.63
C LEU A 296 -9.78 38.62 -7.86
N PRO A 297 -10.23 39.87 -7.67
CA PRO A 297 -10.60 40.75 -8.77
C PRO A 297 -9.41 41.16 -9.64
N ILE A 298 -8.19 41.14 -9.09
CA ILE A 298 -6.94 41.47 -9.79
C ILE A 298 -6.73 40.61 -11.05
N PHE A 299 -7.12 39.33 -11.01
CA PHE A 299 -6.96 38.40 -12.14
C PHE A 299 -7.96 38.64 -13.27
N LYS A 300 -9.06 39.37 -13.04
CA LYS A 300 -9.99 39.77 -14.12
C LYS A 300 -9.36 40.80 -15.06
N LYS A 301 -8.47 41.66 -14.56
CA LYS A 301 -7.83 42.74 -15.34
C LYS A 301 -6.97 42.22 -16.50
N ARG A 302 -6.40 41.02 -16.37
CA ARG A 302 -5.58 40.36 -17.41
C ARG A 302 -6.33 40.10 -18.72
N ASN A 303 -7.65 39.92 -18.68
CA ASN A 303 -8.46 39.67 -19.89
C ASN A 303 -8.94 40.96 -20.56
N ALA A 304 -8.79 42.13 -19.92
CA ALA A 304 -9.14 43.43 -20.49
C ALA A 304 -8.00 44.05 -21.30
N SER A 305 -6.76 43.61 -21.08
CA SER A 305 -5.57 44.08 -21.81
C SER A 305 -5.27 43.20 -23.02
N THR A 306 -5.99 43.42 -24.13
CA THR A 306 -5.58 42.98 -25.48
C THR A 306 -4.51 43.89 -26.11
N ALA A 307 -3.79 44.65 -25.29
CA ALA A 307 -2.74 45.59 -25.72
C ALA A 307 -1.34 45.04 -25.36
N ALA A 308 -0.47 44.96 -26.38
CA ALA A 308 0.98 44.77 -26.35
C ALA A 308 1.54 43.58 -25.52
N ALA A 309 2.03 42.55 -26.23
CA ALA A 309 2.65 41.36 -25.65
C ALA A 309 4.09 41.54 -25.11
N SER A 310 4.46 42.75 -24.63
CA SER A 310 5.81 43.04 -24.14
C SER A 310 5.91 43.37 -22.65
N ASP A 311 4.81 43.81 -22.01
CA ASP A 311 4.84 44.18 -20.59
C ASP A 311 4.46 42.98 -19.70
N ARG A 312 5.43 42.54 -18.88
CA ARG A 312 5.14 41.61 -17.78
C ARG A 312 4.43 42.39 -16.68
N VAL A 313 3.10 42.46 -16.75
CA VAL A 313 2.29 42.98 -15.64
C VAL A 313 2.53 42.11 -14.41
N GLU A 314 3.36 42.60 -13.48
CA GLU A 314 3.59 41.95 -12.19
C GLU A 314 2.33 42.08 -11.33
N LEU A 315 1.53 41.00 -11.34
CA LEU A 315 0.33 40.86 -10.52
C LEU A 315 0.73 40.58 -9.07
N ILE A 316 1.30 41.58 -8.40
CA ILE A 316 1.66 41.52 -6.98
C ILE A 316 0.35 41.55 -6.18
N VAL A 317 0.08 40.46 -5.46
CA VAL A 317 -1.01 40.36 -4.48
C VAL A 317 -0.38 40.25 -3.11
N GLN A 318 -0.74 41.13 -2.18
CA GLN A 318 -0.29 40.99 -0.81
C GLN A 318 -1.03 39.80 -0.17
N PRO A 319 -0.35 38.84 0.48
CA PRO A 319 -1.02 37.67 1.09
C PRO A 319 -2.16 38.03 2.06
N ASN A 320 -2.04 39.18 2.75
CA ASN A 320 -3.04 39.72 3.67
C ASN A 320 -4.37 40.12 2.98
N GLU A 321 -4.36 40.34 1.66
CA GLU A 321 -5.54 40.70 0.86
C GLU A 321 -6.31 39.46 0.36
N VAL A 322 -5.74 38.26 0.52
CA VAL A 322 -6.34 37.01 0.04
C VAL A 322 -7.38 36.51 1.07
N PRO A 323 -8.68 36.44 0.73
CA PRO A 323 -9.69 35.89 1.62
C PRO A 323 -9.39 34.44 1.97
N GLY A 324 -9.66 34.05 3.22
CA GLY A 324 -9.23 32.77 3.77
C GLY A 324 -7.78 32.75 4.28
N LEU A 325 -6.81 33.32 3.56
CA LEU A 325 -5.40 33.34 4.02
C LEU A 325 -5.20 34.29 5.21
N ARG A 326 -5.83 35.48 5.15
CA ARG A 326 -5.91 36.43 6.27
C ARG A 326 -6.54 35.82 7.52
N GLU A 327 -7.48 34.87 7.34
CA GLU A 327 -8.25 34.26 8.43
C GLU A 327 -7.56 33.08 9.10
N THR A 328 -6.61 32.43 8.42
CA THR A 328 -5.85 31.29 8.98
C THR A 328 -4.72 31.70 9.92
N GLY A 329 -4.55 33.00 10.21
CA GLY A 329 -3.43 33.51 10.99
C GLY A 329 -2.08 33.35 10.27
N TRP A 330 -2.10 33.38 8.93
CA TRP A 330 -0.89 33.29 8.12
C TRP A 330 0.06 34.44 8.46
N THR A 331 1.34 34.13 8.63
CA THR A 331 2.42 35.12 8.77
C THR A 331 3.49 34.92 7.70
N PRO A 332 4.25 35.96 7.34
CA PRO A 332 5.41 35.82 6.45
C PRO A 332 6.42 34.78 6.94
N GLU A 333 6.59 34.64 8.26
CA GLU A 333 7.45 33.63 8.89
C GLU A 333 6.97 32.19 8.62
N MET A 334 5.65 31.94 8.65
CA MET A 334 5.08 30.63 8.31
C MET A 334 5.30 30.29 6.83
N ASP A 335 5.19 31.29 5.94
CA ASP A 335 5.49 31.11 4.52
C ASP A 335 6.98 30.84 4.30
N GLU A 336 7.86 31.60 4.96
CA GLU A 336 9.30 31.36 4.91
C GLU A 336 9.65 29.95 5.41
N LEU A 337 9.09 29.50 6.54
CA LEU A 337 9.23 28.12 7.04
C LEU A 337 8.69 27.07 6.05
N SER A 338 7.66 27.39 5.26
CA SER A 338 7.12 26.49 4.23
C SER A 338 7.98 26.45 2.96
N ARG A 339 8.64 27.57 2.62
CA ARG A 339 9.55 27.74 1.48
C ARG A 339 10.96 27.26 1.77
N ARG A 340 11.41 27.29 3.03
CA ARG A 340 12.65 26.63 3.47
C ARG A 340 12.58 25.18 3.03
N SER A 341 13.57 24.77 2.25
CA SER A 341 13.69 23.38 1.82
C SER A 341 13.68 22.49 3.06
N LYS A 342 12.75 21.53 3.11
CA LYS A 342 12.71 20.49 4.16
C LYS A 342 13.96 19.60 4.17
N ARG A 343 14.87 19.79 3.21
CA ARG A 343 16.15 19.08 3.05
C ARG A 343 17.29 20.09 3.07
N GLY A 344 18.36 19.77 3.79
CA GLY A 344 19.60 20.57 3.77
C GLY A 344 20.19 20.69 2.36
N PRO A 345 21.00 21.74 2.09
CA PRO A 345 21.50 22.05 0.74
C PRO A 345 22.30 20.89 0.11
N HIS A 346 22.97 20.07 0.94
CA HIS A 346 23.79 18.94 0.49
C HIS A 346 23.07 17.59 0.54
N PHE A 347 21.75 17.54 0.81
CA PHE A 347 20.98 16.30 0.90
C PHE A 347 21.11 15.41 -0.33
N THR A 348 21.06 15.98 -1.54
CA THR A 348 21.22 15.23 -2.80
C THR A 348 22.62 14.62 -2.92
N ALA A 349 23.66 15.32 -2.48
CA ALA A 349 25.04 14.83 -2.49
C ALA A 349 25.23 13.70 -1.48
N MET A 350 24.80 13.89 -0.24
CA MET A 350 24.82 12.87 0.81
C MET A 350 24.05 11.61 0.40
N ARG A 351 22.89 11.77 -0.23
CA ARG A 351 22.10 10.65 -0.76
C ARG A 351 22.81 9.91 -1.89
N HIS A 352 23.51 10.61 -2.77
CA HIS A 352 24.31 10.00 -3.83
C HIS A 352 25.45 9.15 -3.25
N ILE A 353 26.17 9.68 -2.26
CA ILE A 353 27.23 8.98 -1.54
C ILE A 353 26.71 7.70 -0.89
N LEU A 354 25.60 7.76 -0.14
CA LEU A 354 25.00 6.56 0.47
C LEU A 354 24.53 5.53 -0.55
N VAL A 355 24.00 5.95 -1.71
CA VAL A 355 23.62 5.02 -2.79
C VAL A 355 24.84 4.31 -3.39
N GLU A 356 25.95 5.02 -3.61
CA GLU A 356 27.19 4.37 -4.09
C GLU A 356 27.83 3.47 -3.03
N LEU A 357 27.80 3.85 -1.74
CA LEU A 357 28.28 3.00 -0.64
C LEU A 357 27.44 1.71 -0.53
N ASN A 358 26.11 1.81 -0.47
CA ASN A 358 25.21 0.65 -0.43
C ASN A 358 25.35 -0.25 -1.67
N GLY A 359 25.66 0.32 -2.84
CA GLY A 359 25.86 -0.42 -4.09
C GLY A 359 27.22 -1.13 -4.20
N HIS A 360 28.18 -0.85 -3.30
CA HIS A 360 29.52 -1.40 -3.39
C HIS A 360 29.58 -2.88 -2.93
N ALA A 361 30.32 -3.72 -3.67
CA ALA A 361 30.37 -5.16 -3.42
C ALA A 361 30.91 -5.58 -2.03
N SER A 362 31.59 -4.67 -1.31
CA SER A 362 32.05 -4.89 0.07
C SER A 362 31.12 -4.31 1.15
N ALA A 363 29.95 -3.79 0.79
CA ALA A 363 29.02 -3.17 1.73
C ALA A 363 28.12 -4.15 2.49
N TRP A 364 28.01 -5.40 2.03
CA TRP A 364 27.07 -6.39 2.56
C TRP A 364 27.05 -6.58 4.11
N PRO A 365 28.15 -6.43 4.88
CA PRO A 365 28.08 -6.53 6.34
C PRO A 365 27.53 -5.29 7.04
N PHE A 366 27.42 -4.18 6.32
CA PHE A 366 27.14 -2.85 6.86
C PHE A 366 25.76 -2.32 6.42
N LEU A 367 25.01 -3.09 5.63
CA LEU A 367 23.69 -2.69 5.11
C LEU A 367 22.59 -2.62 6.19
N ALA A 368 22.84 -3.15 7.38
CA ALA A 368 21.90 -3.20 8.50
C ALA A 368 22.66 -3.27 9.84
N PRO A 369 22.00 -2.97 10.98
CA PRO A 369 22.60 -3.15 12.30
C PRO A 369 22.99 -4.61 12.58
N VAL A 370 24.04 -4.81 13.37
CA VAL A 370 24.45 -6.16 13.82
C VAL A 370 23.36 -6.76 14.72
N ASN A 371 22.88 -7.96 14.41
CA ASN A 371 21.84 -8.60 15.20
C ASN A 371 22.41 -9.10 16.55
N ALA A 372 21.95 -8.53 17.66
CA ALA A 372 22.36 -8.92 19.01
C ALA A 372 22.06 -10.39 19.36
N ASN A 373 21.16 -11.06 18.64
CA ASN A 373 20.92 -12.50 18.84
C ASN A 373 21.99 -13.37 18.17
N ASP A 374 22.61 -12.87 17.09
CA ASP A 374 23.64 -13.58 16.33
C ASP A 374 25.04 -13.26 16.85
N VAL A 375 25.24 -12.06 17.43
CA VAL A 375 26.51 -11.60 18.02
C VAL A 375 26.24 -10.96 19.40
N PRO A 376 26.12 -11.75 20.48
CA PRO A 376 25.62 -11.29 21.78
C PRO A 376 26.47 -10.24 22.50
N ASP A 377 27.79 -10.29 22.33
CA ASP A 377 28.76 -9.41 22.98
C ASP A 377 29.04 -8.11 22.20
N TYR A 378 28.60 -8.01 20.94
CA TYR A 378 28.89 -6.88 20.06
C TYR A 378 28.59 -5.51 20.70
N TYR A 379 27.39 -5.35 21.26
CA TYR A 379 26.95 -4.11 21.90
C TYR A 379 27.53 -3.87 23.30
N THR A 380 28.32 -4.81 23.83
CA THR A 380 29.12 -4.60 25.05
C THR A 380 30.52 -4.08 24.72
N VAL A 381 31.03 -4.40 23.53
CA VAL A 381 32.34 -3.96 23.02
C VAL A 381 32.23 -2.65 22.24
N ILE A 382 31.21 -2.53 21.38
CA ILE A 382 30.97 -1.36 20.53
C ILE A 382 29.92 -0.46 21.18
N THR A 383 30.38 0.66 21.74
CA THR A 383 29.56 1.63 22.49
C THR A 383 28.73 2.56 21.60
N ASN A 384 29.21 2.86 20.39
CA ASN A 384 28.56 3.76 19.43
C ASN A 384 28.31 3.01 18.10
N PRO A 385 27.34 2.08 18.04
CA PRO A 385 27.06 1.32 16.82
C PRO A 385 26.57 2.22 15.68
N MET A 386 26.98 1.89 14.46
CA MET A 386 26.57 2.58 13.23
C MET A 386 26.55 1.61 12.06
N ASP A 387 25.64 1.82 11.11
CA ASP A 387 25.46 1.05 9.88
C ASP A 387 24.81 1.92 8.80
N LEU A 388 24.86 1.49 7.54
CA LEU A 388 24.41 2.28 6.39
C LEU A 388 22.89 2.53 6.36
N SER A 389 22.07 1.66 6.96
CA SER A 389 20.61 1.88 7.06
C SER A 389 20.26 2.87 8.18
N THR A 390 21.01 2.85 9.29
CA THR A 390 20.96 3.90 10.30
C THR A 390 21.39 5.23 9.68
N MET A 391 22.47 5.26 8.89
CA MET A 391 22.90 6.48 8.20
C MET A 391 21.86 7.00 7.20
N GLU A 392 21.19 6.13 6.43
CA GLU A 392 20.08 6.52 5.55
C GLU A 392 18.92 7.12 6.37
N THR A 393 18.60 6.53 7.51
CA THR A 393 17.58 7.06 8.45
C THR A 393 17.97 8.43 9.02
N LYS A 394 19.24 8.65 9.38
CA LYS A 394 19.75 9.95 9.82
C LYS A 394 19.64 11.01 8.73
N LEU A 395 20.01 10.67 7.48
CA LEU A 395 19.88 11.57 6.33
C LEU A 395 18.42 11.92 6.04
N GLU A 396 17.53 10.92 6.02
CA GLU A 396 16.09 11.11 5.78
C GLU A 396 15.40 11.91 6.90
N ASN A 397 16.01 12.04 8.08
CA ASN A 397 15.58 12.92 9.16
C ASN A 397 16.34 14.26 9.24
N ASN A 398 17.20 14.57 8.25
CA ASN A 398 18.07 15.76 8.21
C ASN A 398 19.03 15.91 9.41
N GLN A 399 19.55 14.81 9.93
CA GLN A 399 20.49 14.81 11.07
C GLN A 399 21.96 14.97 10.67
N TYR A 400 22.22 15.34 9.41
CA TYR A 400 23.53 15.74 8.91
C TYR A 400 23.45 17.18 8.38
N GLU A 401 24.22 18.08 8.97
CA GLU A 401 24.34 19.46 8.51
C GLU A 401 25.32 19.55 7.33
N THR A 402 26.43 18.82 7.42
CA THR A 402 27.48 18.77 6.40
C THR A 402 27.72 17.36 5.85
N VAL A 403 28.35 17.28 4.67
CA VAL A 403 28.84 15.99 4.14
C VAL A 403 29.85 15.34 5.09
N ASP A 404 30.68 16.16 5.76
CA ASP A 404 31.70 15.65 6.67
C ASP A 404 31.11 15.01 7.93
N ASP A 405 29.91 15.40 8.38
CA ASP A 405 29.20 14.72 9.48
C ASP A 405 28.75 13.31 9.10
N MET A 406 28.27 13.14 7.86
CA MET A 406 27.95 11.82 7.31
C MET A 406 29.22 10.99 7.07
N VAL A 407 30.34 11.61 6.70
CA VAL A 407 31.64 10.92 6.57
C VAL A 407 32.16 10.43 7.93
N LYS A 408 31.96 11.18 9.02
CA LYS A 408 32.28 10.71 10.39
C LYS A 408 31.51 9.44 10.75
N ASP A 409 30.21 9.37 10.44
CA ASP A 409 29.39 8.17 10.67
C ASP A 409 29.82 7.01 9.76
N ALA A 410 30.16 7.27 8.49
CA ALA A 410 30.73 6.24 7.62
C ALA A 410 32.04 5.68 8.19
N GLN A 411 32.92 6.55 8.68
CA GLN A 411 34.17 6.17 9.32
C GLN A 411 33.93 5.33 10.58
N LEU A 412 32.93 5.70 11.39
CA LEU A 412 32.52 4.95 12.58
C LEU A 412 32.06 3.52 12.25
N VAL A 413 31.38 3.29 11.12
CA VAL A 413 31.07 1.93 10.62
C VAL A 413 32.35 1.11 10.44
N PHE A 414 33.37 1.69 9.80
CA PHE A 414 34.63 1.00 9.50
C PHE A 414 35.46 0.78 10.77
N ASP A 415 35.55 1.77 11.64
CA ASP A 415 36.34 1.71 12.86
C ASP A 415 35.73 0.74 13.87
N ASN A 416 34.41 0.73 14.06
CA ASN A 416 33.72 -0.30 14.84
C ASN A 416 33.97 -1.71 14.29
N CYS A 417 33.96 -1.87 12.96
CA CYS A 417 34.25 -3.15 12.32
C CYS A 417 35.71 -3.60 12.57
N LYS A 418 36.69 -2.71 12.41
CA LYS A 418 38.12 -2.96 12.64
C LYS A 418 38.48 -3.16 14.12
N LEU A 419 37.74 -2.54 15.04
CA LEU A 419 37.88 -2.71 16.48
C LEU A 419 37.36 -4.07 16.94
N TYR A 420 36.19 -4.49 16.45
CA TYR A 420 35.56 -5.75 16.85
C TYR A 420 36.17 -6.98 16.16
N ASN A 421 36.53 -6.87 14.87
CA ASN A 421 36.94 -8.02 14.07
C ASN A 421 38.45 -8.04 13.83
N PRO A 422 39.12 -9.22 13.88
CA PRO A 422 40.53 -9.32 13.54
C PRO A 422 40.78 -8.95 12.07
N ALA A 423 41.92 -8.33 11.78
CA ALA A 423 42.27 -7.83 10.44
C ALA A 423 42.28 -8.90 9.32
N SER A 424 42.42 -10.19 9.68
CA SER A 424 42.34 -11.33 8.76
C SER A 424 40.90 -11.67 8.33
N SER A 425 39.89 -11.21 9.06
CA SER A 425 38.47 -11.53 8.84
C SER A 425 37.95 -10.99 7.50
N PRO A 426 36.90 -11.62 6.93
CA PRO A 426 36.21 -11.06 5.76
C PRO A 426 35.58 -9.70 6.06
N TYR A 427 35.13 -9.46 7.30
CA TYR A 427 34.51 -8.22 7.75
C TYR A 427 35.48 -7.04 7.75
N ALA A 428 36.65 -7.18 8.38
CA ALA A 428 37.69 -6.14 8.38
C ALA A 428 38.22 -5.86 6.96
N LYS A 429 38.37 -6.90 6.13
CA LYS A 429 38.71 -6.76 4.70
C LYS A 429 37.64 -6.01 3.89
N CYS A 430 36.36 -6.16 4.25
CA CYS A 430 35.27 -5.39 3.65
C CYS A 430 35.28 -3.93 4.10
N ALA A 431 35.52 -3.67 5.39
CA ALA A 431 35.66 -2.31 5.94
C ALA A 431 36.78 -1.54 5.22
N VAL A 432 38.01 -2.08 5.17
CA VAL A 432 39.17 -1.43 4.51
C VAL A 432 38.91 -1.14 3.03
N LYS A 433 38.20 -2.02 2.31
CA LYS A 433 37.83 -1.79 0.90
C LYS A 433 36.80 -0.68 0.74
N LEU A 434 35.80 -0.61 1.62
CA LEU A 434 34.72 0.38 1.53
C LEU A 434 35.18 1.75 2.03
N GLU A 435 36.01 1.78 3.07
CA GLU A 435 36.74 2.95 3.59
C GLU A 435 37.61 3.58 2.50
N LYS A 436 38.43 2.77 1.82
CA LYS A 436 39.20 3.24 0.67
C LYS A 436 38.30 3.78 -0.45
N PHE A 437 37.24 3.07 -0.80
CA PHE A 437 36.30 3.51 -1.85
C PHE A 437 35.63 4.85 -1.51
N LEU A 438 35.25 5.07 -0.24
CA LEU A 438 34.75 6.35 0.24
C LEU A 438 35.75 7.47 -0.02
N TYR A 439 36.99 7.34 0.47
CA TYR A 439 37.99 8.41 0.35
C TYR A 439 38.50 8.62 -1.08
N ASP A 440 38.61 7.57 -1.91
CA ASP A 440 38.97 7.68 -3.33
C ASP A 440 37.90 8.46 -4.14
N ARG A 441 36.63 8.41 -3.71
CA ARG A 441 35.49 9.06 -4.39
C ARG A 441 35.07 10.39 -3.78
N LEU A 442 35.30 10.62 -2.48
CA LEU A 442 34.81 11.80 -1.76
C LEU A 442 35.17 13.15 -2.42
N PRO A 443 36.39 13.37 -2.96
CA PRO A 443 36.70 14.61 -3.67
C PRO A 443 35.83 14.83 -4.92
N GLN A 444 35.51 13.75 -5.65
CA GLN A 444 34.68 13.79 -6.86
C GLN A 444 33.23 14.11 -6.51
N TRP A 445 32.70 13.50 -5.44
CA TRP A 445 31.36 13.78 -4.93
C TRP A 445 31.22 15.20 -4.36
N LYS A 446 32.24 15.69 -3.62
CA LYS A 446 32.28 17.07 -3.13
C LYS A 446 32.33 18.07 -4.30
N GLN A 447 33.22 17.86 -5.27
CA GLN A 447 33.33 18.72 -6.47
C GLN A 447 32.03 18.74 -7.28
N ALA A 448 31.39 17.59 -7.51
CA ALA A 448 30.10 17.51 -8.21
C ALA A 448 28.95 18.20 -7.47
N ALA A 449 29.07 18.33 -6.14
CA ALA A 449 28.13 19.05 -5.28
C ALA A 449 28.48 20.55 -5.10
N GLY A 450 29.54 21.05 -5.72
CA GLY A 450 30.02 22.43 -5.55
C GLY A 450 30.64 22.71 -4.17
N LEU A 451 31.03 21.65 -3.43
CA LEU A 451 31.71 21.74 -2.15
C LEU A 451 33.23 21.84 -2.34
N PRO A 452 33.96 22.52 -1.42
CA PRO A 452 35.42 22.41 -1.37
C PRO A 452 35.82 20.95 -1.10
N ALA A 453 36.89 20.49 -1.75
CA ALA A 453 37.40 19.11 -1.67
C ALA A 453 37.88 18.75 -0.26
#